data_AF-A0A7C3U1J8-F1
#
_entry.id   AF-A0A7C3U1J8-F1
#
_cell.length_a   1.000
_cell.length_b   1.000
_cell.length_c   1.000
_cell.angle_alpha   90.00
_cell.angle_beta   90.00
_cell.angle_gamma   90.00
#
_symmetry.space_group_name_H-M   'P 1'
#
loop_
_entity.id
_entity.type
_entity.pdbx_description
1 polymer ?
#
loop_
_entity_poly.entity_id
_entity_poly.type
_entity_poly.pdbx_seq_one_letter_code
_entity_poly.pdbx_strand_id
1 'polypeptide(L)'
;CDPKQIVEVLEKFGVNLHRRCEKIGNVTFVGLGGSNMTPFNTPFELTEGEIAEELASLTCGVSGKLVLVTHAPPYGTKVDEIKAGTHVGSKSIRSYIETRQPILALCAHVHEGRGIDEIGGTLIVNPGPATQGYAAEIIIPENGKVVANLLQL
;
A
#
# COMPACT_ATOMS: atom_id res chain seq x y z
N CYS A 1 6.82 11.05 5.80
CA CYS A 1 5.61 10.39 6.31
C CYS A 1 4.71 11.44 6.93
N ASP A 2 3.40 11.26 6.81
CA ASP A 2 2.42 12.16 7.39
C ASP A 2 2.26 11.92 8.90
N PRO A 3 1.95 12.97 9.68
CA PRO A 3 1.61 12.82 11.09
C PRO A 3 0.20 12.23 11.25
N LYS A 4 -0.07 11.53 12.35
CA LYS A 4 -1.35 10.84 12.60
C LYS A 4 -2.58 11.77 12.49
N GLN A 5 -2.40 13.06 12.78
CA GLN A 5 -3.42 14.11 12.67
C GLN A 5 -3.96 14.27 11.23
N ILE A 6 -3.23 13.82 10.20
CA ILE A 6 -3.71 13.88 8.81
C ILE A 6 -5.01 13.09 8.62
N VAL A 7 -5.23 12.03 9.42
CA VAL A 7 -6.44 11.21 9.37
C VAL A 7 -7.69 12.06 9.61
N GLU A 8 -7.65 12.96 10.60
CA GLU A 8 -8.77 13.86 10.91
C GLU A 8 -9.02 14.87 9.79
N VAL A 9 -7.98 15.29 9.08
CA VAL A 9 -8.10 16.20 7.94
C VAL A 9 -8.75 15.48 6.77
N LEU A 10 -8.25 14.30 6.39
CA LEU A 10 -8.79 13.48 5.30
C LEU A 10 -10.24 13.07 5.56
N GLU A 11 -10.59 12.83 6.83
CA GLU A 11 -11.96 12.51 7.26
C GLU A 11 -12.92 13.66 6.97
N LYS A 12 -12.52 14.91 7.27
CA LYS A 12 -13.35 16.10 6.98
C LYS A 12 -13.63 16.29 5.50
N PHE A 13 -12.75 15.81 4.63
CA PHE A 13 -12.91 15.86 3.18
C PHE A 13 -13.57 14.59 2.60
N GLY A 14 -13.86 13.57 3.43
CA GLY A 14 -14.48 12.32 2.97
C GLY A 14 -13.58 11.47 2.07
N VAL A 15 -12.25 11.61 2.17
CA VAL A 15 -11.26 10.92 1.32
C VAL A 15 -10.31 10.02 2.11
N ASN A 16 -10.58 9.84 3.41
CA ASN A 16 -9.77 9.00 4.28
C ASN A 16 -9.98 7.50 3.98
N LEU A 17 -8.90 6.78 3.71
CA LEU A 17 -8.90 5.33 3.55
C LEU A 17 -8.21 4.58 4.71
N HIS A 18 -7.59 5.27 5.67
CA HIS A 18 -6.91 4.59 6.79
C HIS A 18 -7.92 3.84 7.67
N ARG A 19 -7.72 2.53 7.83
CA ARG A 19 -8.64 1.60 8.53
C ARG A 19 -10.04 1.61 7.95
N ARG A 20 -10.13 1.73 6.62
CA ARG A 20 -11.40 1.78 5.90
C ARG A 20 -11.36 0.96 4.63
N CYS A 21 -12.56 0.69 4.15
CA CYS A 21 -12.78 0.14 2.84
C CYS A 21 -13.78 0.96 2.08
N GLU A 22 -13.42 1.25 0.84
CA GLU A 22 -14.25 2.03 -0.07
C GLU A 22 -14.45 1.24 -1.36
N LYS A 23 -15.66 1.29 -1.91
CA LYS A 23 -16.00 0.56 -3.12
C LYS A 23 -16.30 1.53 -4.24
N ILE A 24 -15.59 1.35 -5.36
CA ILE A 24 -15.83 2.10 -6.60
C ILE A 24 -16.10 1.08 -7.70
N GLY A 25 -17.35 1.04 -8.19
CA GLY A 25 -17.78 0.03 -9.15
C GLY A 25 -17.62 -1.39 -8.60
N ASN A 26 -16.84 -2.23 -9.27
CA ASN A 26 -16.53 -3.61 -8.84
C ASN A 26 -15.18 -3.76 -8.12
N VAL A 27 -14.55 -2.64 -7.73
CA VAL A 27 -13.26 -2.61 -7.04
C VAL A 27 -13.46 -2.14 -5.61
N THR A 28 -13.04 -2.98 -4.66
CA THR A 28 -12.96 -2.65 -3.24
C THR A 28 -11.52 -2.26 -2.90
N PHE A 29 -11.35 -1.07 -2.37
CA PHE A 29 -10.09 -0.56 -1.83
C PHE A 29 -10.05 -0.80 -0.33
N VAL A 30 -8.92 -1.28 0.18
CA VAL A 30 -8.64 -1.44 1.62
C VAL A 30 -7.44 -0.57 1.94
N GLY A 31 -7.54 0.32 2.93
CA GLY A 31 -6.45 1.23 3.27
C GLY A 31 -5.90 1.09 4.67
N LEU A 32 -4.58 1.20 4.77
CA LEU A 32 -3.88 1.38 6.03
C LEU A 32 -2.71 2.37 5.86
N GLY A 33 -2.93 3.61 6.31
CA GLY A 33 -1.86 4.58 6.54
C GLY A 33 -0.96 4.21 7.73
N GLY A 34 0.13 4.96 7.90
CA GLY A 34 1.19 4.64 8.86
C GLY A 34 2.20 3.64 8.31
N SER A 35 3.41 3.62 8.89
CA SER A 35 4.46 2.66 8.54
C SER A 35 4.72 1.66 9.67
N ASN A 36 5.39 0.55 9.36
CA ASN A 36 6.03 -0.25 10.39
C ASN A 36 7.11 0.57 11.12
N MET A 37 7.50 0.11 12.32
CA MET A 37 8.55 0.74 13.12
C MET A 37 9.82 0.96 12.30
N THR A 38 10.34 2.20 12.31
CA THR A 38 11.57 2.55 11.60
C THR A 38 12.64 3.03 12.59
N PRO A 39 13.93 2.98 12.23
CA PRO A 39 15.00 3.59 13.04
C PRO A 39 14.89 5.12 13.14
N PHE A 40 14.00 5.76 12.37
CA PHE A 40 13.88 7.21 12.24
C PHE A 40 12.76 7.82 13.09
N ASN A 41 11.98 7.00 13.80
CA ASN A 41 10.82 7.43 14.60
C ASN A 41 9.88 8.33 13.78
N THR A 42 9.42 7.83 12.63
CA THR A 42 8.52 8.58 11.78
C THR A 42 7.19 8.89 12.50
N PRO A 43 6.48 9.97 12.13
CA PRO A 43 5.39 10.51 12.94
C PRO A 43 4.17 9.59 13.14
N PHE A 44 4.02 8.55 12.33
CA PHE A 44 2.92 7.60 12.42
C PHE A 44 3.43 6.17 12.16
N GLU A 45 3.89 5.54 13.23
CA GLU A 45 4.37 4.16 13.21
C GLU A 45 3.44 3.20 13.96
N LEU A 46 3.41 1.97 13.47
CA LEU A 46 2.67 0.85 14.01
C LEU A 46 3.64 -0.33 14.14
N THR A 47 3.47 -1.12 15.19
CA THR A 47 4.13 -2.43 15.31
C THR A 47 3.56 -3.39 14.27
N GLU A 48 4.32 -4.44 13.94
CA GLU A 48 3.84 -5.49 13.05
C GLU A 48 2.55 -6.16 13.58
N GLY A 49 2.41 -6.27 14.91
CA GLY A 49 1.20 -6.78 15.54
C GLY A 49 -0.01 -5.87 15.31
N GLU A 50 0.16 -4.56 15.50
CA GLU A 50 -0.91 -3.58 15.22
C GLU A 50 -1.27 -3.57 13.73
N ILE A 51 -0.30 -3.62 12.81
CA ILE A 51 -0.58 -3.69 11.37
C ILE A 51 -1.40 -4.96 11.05
N ALA A 52 -1.02 -6.10 11.60
CA ALA A 52 -1.73 -7.36 11.37
C ALA A 52 -3.16 -7.32 11.93
N GLU A 53 -3.33 -6.83 13.16
CA GLU A 53 -4.64 -6.70 13.82
C GLU A 53 -5.55 -5.73 13.05
N GLU A 54 -5.05 -4.56 12.68
CA GLU A 54 -5.81 -3.55 11.95
C GLU A 54 -6.27 -4.08 10.59
N LEU A 55 -5.38 -4.69 9.81
CA LEU A 55 -5.75 -5.30 8.53
C LEU A 55 -6.71 -6.49 8.68
N ALA A 56 -6.56 -7.30 9.72
CA ALA A 56 -7.46 -8.43 9.99
C ALA A 56 -8.86 -7.97 10.43
N SER A 57 -8.95 -6.84 11.13
CA SER A 57 -10.21 -6.27 11.62
C SER A 57 -11.09 -5.69 10.50
N LEU A 58 -10.49 -5.41 9.34
CA LEU A 58 -11.20 -4.86 8.18
C LEU A 58 -12.05 -5.93 7.49
N THR A 59 -13.31 -6.01 7.91
CA THR A 59 -14.35 -6.90 7.37
C THR A 59 -15.03 -6.28 6.16
N CYS A 60 -14.25 -6.11 5.09
CA CYS A 60 -14.76 -5.48 3.88
C CYS A 60 -15.50 -6.54 3.07
N GLY A 61 -16.76 -6.29 2.74
CA GLY A 61 -17.53 -7.17 1.87
C GLY A 61 -16.92 -7.16 0.47
N VAL A 62 -15.90 -7.98 0.24
CA VAL A 62 -15.20 -8.04 -1.04
C VAL A 62 -16.05 -8.85 -2.00
N SER A 63 -16.77 -8.14 -2.88
CA SER A 63 -17.44 -8.69 -4.04
C SER A 63 -16.73 -8.18 -5.29
N GLY A 64 -15.84 -8.98 -5.89
CA GLY A 64 -15.08 -8.59 -7.08
C GLY A 64 -13.59 -8.37 -6.79
N LYS A 65 -13.05 -7.25 -7.28
CA LYS A 65 -11.60 -6.97 -7.25
C LYS A 65 -11.20 -6.29 -5.94
N LEU A 66 -10.04 -6.68 -5.43
CA LEU A 66 -9.48 -6.13 -4.20
C LEU A 66 -8.19 -5.36 -4.49
N VAL A 67 -8.12 -4.11 -4.04
CA VAL A 67 -6.92 -3.27 -4.09
C VAL A 67 -6.51 -2.93 -2.66
N LEU A 68 -5.27 -3.23 -2.30
CA LEU A 68 -4.68 -2.82 -1.04
C LEU A 68 -3.93 -1.50 -1.23
N VAL A 69 -4.09 -0.56 -0.30
CA VAL A 69 -3.39 0.72 -0.30
C VAL A 69 -2.74 0.91 1.07
N THR A 70 -1.42 0.79 1.14
CA THR A 70 -0.66 0.96 2.37
C THR A 70 0.37 2.07 2.23
N HIS A 71 0.79 2.71 3.32
CA HIS A 71 1.93 3.63 3.23
C HIS A 71 3.24 2.83 3.14
N ALA A 72 3.46 1.90 4.06
CA ALA A 72 4.61 1.01 4.02
C ALA A 72 4.48 -0.06 2.92
N PRO A 73 5.60 -0.44 2.27
CA PRO A 73 5.64 -1.53 1.31
C PRO A 73 5.66 -2.90 2.01
N PRO A 74 5.25 -3.98 1.33
CA PRO A 74 5.42 -5.34 1.83
C PRO A 74 6.90 -5.74 1.86
N TYR A 75 7.28 -6.48 2.92
CA TYR A 75 8.65 -6.95 3.11
C TYR A 75 9.14 -7.89 2.00
N GLY A 76 10.42 -7.78 1.64
CA GLY A 76 11.09 -8.76 0.78
C GLY A 76 10.63 -8.67 -0.67
N THR A 77 10.50 -7.44 -1.16
CA THR A 77 10.16 -7.09 -2.54
C THR A 77 11.16 -6.06 -3.07
N LYS A 78 11.18 -5.84 -4.38
CA LYS A 78 12.01 -4.77 -4.95
C LYS A 78 11.59 -3.37 -4.48
N VAL A 79 10.34 -3.21 -4.01
CA VAL A 79 9.77 -1.91 -3.66
C VAL A 79 9.99 -1.51 -2.19
N ASP A 80 10.56 -2.41 -1.37
CA ASP A 80 10.96 -2.12 0.01
C ASP A 80 12.48 -2.17 0.23
N GLU A 81 13.25 -2.28 -0.85
CA GLU A 81 14.69 -2.41 -0.82
C GLU A 81 15.36 -1.01 -0.81
N ILE A 82 16.15 -0.70 0.23
CA ILE A 82 16.89 0.57 0.32
C ILE A 82 18.32 0.46 -0.21
N LYS A 83 18.88 -0.75 -0.20
CA LYS A 83 20.20 -1.14 -0.68
C LYS A 83 20.14 -2.62 -1.04
N ALA A 84 21.03 -3.08 -1.92
CA ALA A 84 21.10 -4.48 -2.33
C ALA A 84 20.97 -5.46 -1.15
N GLY A 85 19.88 -6.24 -1.14
CA GLY A 85 19.53 -7.25 -0.13
C GLY A 85 18.98 -6.73 1.20
N THR A 86 18.79 -5.40 1.37
CA THR A 86 18.31 -4.79 2.61
C THR A 86 16.86 -4.33 2.46
N HIS A 87 15.96 -5.12 3.04
CA HIS A 87 14.51 -4.94 3.02
C HIS A 87 14.01 -4.32 4.32
N VAL A 88 13.17 -3.28 4.22
CA VAL A 88 12.66 -2.52 5.38
C VAL A 88 11.12 -2.48 5.46
N GLY A 89 10.44 -3.16 4.55
CA GLY A 89 8.99 -3.22 4.50
C GLY A 89 8.37 -4.03 5.64
N SER A 90 7.04 -4.04 5.67
CA SER A 90 6.27 -4.75 6.70
C SER A 90 6.02 -6.21 6.31
N LYS A 91 6.31 -7.12 7.25
CA LYS A 91 6.02 -8.56 7.13
C LYS A 91 4.53 -8.82 7.28
N SER A 92 3.83 -8.06 8.12
CA SER A 92 2.38 -8.15 8.28
C SER A 92 1.63 -7.74 7.02
N ILE A 93 2.08 -6.68 6.32
CA ILE A 93 1.53 -6.31 5.00
C ILE A 93 1.79 -7.44 3.99
N ARG A 94 3.02 -7.99 3.95
CA ARG A 94 3.34 -9.13 3.10
C ARG A 94 2.41 -10.32 3.36
N SER A 95 2.25 -10.73 4.62
CA SER A 95 1.38 -11.86 4.98
C SER A 95 -0.09 -11.60 4.63
N TYR A 96 -0.57 -10.36 4.76
CA TYR A 96 -1.90 -10.00 4.30
C TYR A 96 -2.05 -10.20 2.79
N ILE A 97 -1.07 -9.76 1.99
CA ILE A 97 -1.07 -9.94 0.53
C ILE A 97 -1.03 -11.43 0.17
N GLU A 98 -0.15 -12.22 0.78
CA GLU A 98 -0.04 -13.67 0.55
C GLU A 98 -1.37 -14.39 0.88
N THR A 99 -2.07 -13.96 1.93
CA THR A 99 -3.33 -14.58 2.38
C THR A 99 -4.54 -14.15 1.54
N ARG A 100 -4.65 -12.84 1.26
CA ARG A 100 -5.85 -12.25 0.62
C ARG A 100 -5.74 -12.14 -0.89
N GLN A 101 -4.53 -12.20 -1.44
CA GLN A 101 -4.23 -12.10 -2.87
C GLN A 101 -5.00 -10.97 -3.58
N PRO A 102 -4.86 -9.70 -3.13
CA PRO A 102 -5.44 -8.58 -3.87
C PRO A 102 -4.91 -8.54 -5.30
N ILE A 103 -5.68 -7.99 -6.24
CA ILE A 103 -5.19 -7.88 -7.63
C ILE A 103 -4.08 -6.82 -7.78
N LEU A 104 -4.01 -5.90 -6.82
CA LEU A 104 -3.07 -4.79 -6.79
C LEU A 104 -2.81 -4.37 -5.34
N ALA A 105 -1.55 -4.08 -5.01
CA ALA A 105 -1.13 -3.43 -3.78
C ALA A 105 -0.34 -2.16 -4.12
N LEU A 106 -0.84 -1.02 -3.67
CA LEU A 106 -0.19 0.28 -3.82
C LEU A 106 0.52 0.62 -2.50
N CYS A 107 1.78 1.03 -2.61
CA CYS A 107 2.61 1.40 -1.46
C CYS A 107 3.50 2.61 -1.74
N ALA A 108 4.18 3.10 -0.69
CA ALA A 108 5.09 4.24 -0.77
C ALA A 108 6.22 4.07 0.27
N HIS A 109 6.57 5.14 0.99
CA HIS A 109 7.49 5.18 2.13
C HIS A 109 8.97 4.97 1.79
N VAL A 110 9.33 3.93 1.04
CA VAL A 110 10.72 3.64 0.64
C VAL A 110 10.99 4.32 -0.70
N HIS A 111 11.69 5.46 -0.68
CA HIS A 111 11.89 6.30 -1.87
C HIS A 111 12.78 5.62 -2.92
N GLU A 112 13.79 4.87 -2.48
CA GLU A 112 14.68 4.06 -3.31
C GLU A 112 13.95 2.91 -4.00
N GLY A 113 12.84 2.46 -3.40
CA GLY A 113 12.01 1.35 -3.83
C GLY A 113 10.97 1.72 -4.90
N ARG A 114 11.15 2.82 -5.63
CA ARG A 114 10.29 3.11 -6.79
C ARG A 114 10.35 1.93 -7.77
N GLY A 115 9.22 1.29 -8.02
CA GLY A 115 9.24 0.04 -8.76
C GLY A 115 7.89 -0.65 -8.86
N ILE A 116 7.92 -1.75 -9.61
CA ILE A 116 6.83 -2.71 -9.73
C ILE A 116 7.42 -4.09 -9.37
N ASP A 117 6.68 -4.85 -8.57
CA ASP A 117 7.02 -6.23 -8.22
C ASP A 117 5.74 -7.07 -8.08
N GLU A 118 5.87 -8.36 -7.80
CA GLU A 118 4.73 -9.26 -7.62
C GLU A 118 4.90 -10.16 -6.39
N ILE A 119 3.81 -10.40 -5.67
CA ILE A 119 3.70 -11.47 -4.65
C ILE A 119 2.53 -12.38 -5.05
N GLY A 120 2.85 -13.58 -5.54
CA GLY A 120 1.82 -14.49 -6.07
C GLY A 120 1.12 -13.88 -7.27
N GLY A 121 -0.20 -13.71 -7.21
CA GLY A 121 -1.00 -13.04 -8.23
C GLY A 121 -1.17 -11.52 -8.05
N THR A 122 -0.60 -10.95 -6.99
CA THR A 122 -0.75 -9.52 -6.66
C THR A 122 0.34 -8.69 -7.33
N LEU A 123 -0.06 -7.72 -8.15
CA LEU A 123 0.84 -6.67 -8.64
C LEU A 123 1.10 -5.65 -7.53
N ILE A 124 2.36 -5.27 -7.32
CA ILE A 124 2.77 -4.32 -6.28
C ILE A 124 3.39 -3.12 -6.97
N VAL A 125 2.97 -1.91 -6.59
CA VAL A 125 3.45 -0.68 -7.20
C VAL A 125 3.84 0.33 -6.12
N ASN A 126 5.08 0.81 -6.20
CA ASN A 126 5.55 2.00 -5.51
C ASN A 126 5.87 3.05 -6.58
N PRO A 127 5.07 4.13 -6.71
CA PRO A 127 5.27 5.14 -7.75
C PRO A 127 6.55 5.95 -7.55
N GLY A 128 7.11 5.96 -6.33
CA GLY A 128 8.18 6.86 -5.93
C GLY A 128 7.69 8.23 -5.49
N PRO A 129 8.60 9.10 -5.00
CA PRO A 129 8.24 10.41 -4.46
C PRO A 129 7.73 11.38 -5.54
N ALA A 130 6.52 11.89 -5.34
CA ALA A 130 5.92 12.90 -6.22
C ALA A 130 6.73 14.20 -6.29
N THR A 131 7.51 14.53 -5.25
CA THR A 131 8.43 15.69 -5.24
C THR A 131 9.57 15.58 -6.25
N GLN A 132 9.83 14.38 -6.78
CA GLN A 132 10.78 14.13 -7.87
C GLN A 132 10.09 13.99 -9.24
N GLY A 133 8.79 14.34 -9.32
CA GLY A 133 7.98 14.20 -10.52
C GLY A 133 7.52 12.77 -10.80
N TYR A 134 7.66 11.83 -9.86
CA TYR A 134 7.24 10.45 -10.12
C TYR A 134 5.75 10.21 -9.86
N ALA A 135 5.16 9.35 -10.69
CA ALA A 135 3.79 8.87 -10.55
C ALA A 135 3.66 7.45 -11.11
N ALA A 136 2.49 6.84 -10.96
CA ALA A 136 2.14 5.60 -11.66
C ALA A 136 0.72 5.71 -12.25
N GLU A 137 0.56 5.23 -13.47
CA GLU A 137 -0.74 4.99 -14.09
C GLU A 137 -1.12 3.53 -13.89
N ILE A 138 -2.34 3.28 -13.43
CA ILE A 138 -2.86 1.93 -13.18
C ILE A 138 -4.11 1.73 -14.04
N ILE A 139 -4.13 0.64 -14.81
CA ILE A 139 -5.28 0.22 -15.60
C ILE A 139 -5.81 -1.09 -15.00
N ILE A 140 -7.04 -1.04 -14.49
CA ILE A 140 -7.77 -2.19 -13.96
C ILE A 140 -8.85 -2.56 -14.99
N PRO A 141 -8.58 -3.46 -15.96
CA PRO A 141 -9.56 -3.83 -16.97
C PRO A 141 -10.68 -4.66 -16.36
N GLU A 142 -11.88 -4.70 -16.96
CA GLU A 142 -12.96 -5.58 -16.48
C GLU A 142 -12.54 -7.05 -16.40
N ASN A 143 -11.84 -7.53 -17.43
CA ASN A 143 -11.27 -8.86 -17.53
C ASN A 143 -9.77 -8.77 -17.86
N GLY A 144 -8.96 -9.67 -17.29
CA GLY A 144 -7.51 -9.71 -17.51
C GLY A 144 -6.68 -9.22 -16.33
N LYS A 145 -5.38 -9.03 -16.55
CA LYS A 145 -4.42 -8.59 -15.53
C LYS A 145 -4.39 -7.06 -15.40
N VAL A 146 -4.11 -6.58 -14.19
CA VAL A 146 -3.82 -5.16 -13.94
C VAL A 146 -2.53 -4.79 -14.68
N VAL A 147 -2.51 -3.59 -15.25
CA VAL A 147 -1.31 -3.02 -15.89
C VAL A 147 -0.91 -1.77 -15.10
N ALA A 148 0.40 -1.61 -14.88
CA ALA A 148 0.96 -0.44 -14.21
C ALA A 148 2.10 0.14 -15.04
N ASN A 149 2.08 1.45 -15.25
CA ASN A 149 3.14 2.21 -15.91
C ASN A 149 3.73 3.22 -14.91
N LEU A 150 5.03 3.14 -14.66
CA LEU A 150 5.73 4.17 -13.87
C LEU A 150 5.99 5.39 -14.74
N LEU A 151 5.60 6.56 -14.26
CA LEU A 151 5.70 7.83 -14.97
C LEU A 151 6.75 8.73 -14.32
N GLN A 152 7.26 9.67 -15.11
CA GLN A 152 8.01 10.84 -14.67
C GLN A 152 7.40 12.06 -15.39
N LEU A 153 6.85 12.97 -14.61
CA LEU A 153 6.09 14.15 -15.03
C LEU A 153 6.99 15.37 -15.27
#